data_AF-A0A7C9DQ79-F1
#
_entry.id   AF-A0A7C9DQ79-F1
#
_cell.length_a   1.000
_cell.length_b   1.000
_cell.length_c   1.000
_cell.angle_alpha   90.00
_cell.angle_beta   90.00
_cell.angle_gamma   90.00
#
_symmetry.space_group_name_H-M   'P 1'
#
loop_
_entity.id
_entity.type
_entity.pdbx_description
1 polymer ?
#
loop_
_entity_poly.entity_id
_entity_poly.type
_entity_poly.pdbx_seq_one_letter_code
_entity_poly.pdbx_strand_id
1 'polypeptide(L)'
;DSSSKSSQLASRPGAQPYSAPAVSLDNDDGISYKAIGGPTGELLEQNARFFEQITANFSSFQIQENINLFCQARDNLTQIMNSMNDTPEIMKQMPPLPVKLNEEIANTILPRMSHHHQMQS
;
A
#
# COMPACT_ATOMS: atom_id res chain seq x y z
N ASP A 1 46.34 9.28 30.57
CA ASP A 1 45.38 10.29 31.09
C ASP A 1 44.37 10.64 30.02
N SER A 2 43.07 10.36 30.18
CA SER A 2 42.11 11.05 31.08
C SER A 2 42.07 12.55 30.72
N SER A 3 40.97 13.22 30.36
CA SER A 3 39.54 13.03 30.63
C SER A 3 38.72 13.98 29.73
N SER A 4 37.55 13.49 29.29
CA SER A 4 36.25 14.17 29.15
C SER A 4 36.10 15.50 28.40
N LYS A 5 35.27 15.48 27.35
CA LYS A 5 34.31 16.57 27.12
C LYS A 5 32.91 15.99 26.86
N SER A 6 32.11 16.06 27.92
CA SER A 6 30.65 15.87 27.89
C SER A 6 30.03 16.89 26.92
N SER A 7 29.19 16.42 26.01
CA SER A 7 28.25 17.28 25.29
C SER A 7 26.86 16.74 25.55
N GLN A 8 26.17 17.49 26.40
CA GLN A 8 24.87 17.21 26.96
C GLN A 8 23.82 17.05 25.85
N LEU A 9 22.89 16.13 26.10
CA LEU A 9 21.58 16.07 25.48
C LEU A 9 20.98 17.48 25.35
N ALA A 10 20.77 17.93 24.11
CA ALA A 10 19.69 18.85 23.81
C ALA A 10 18.56 18.02 23.18
N SER A 11 17.69 17.50 24.03
CA SER A 11 16.41 16.90 23.63
C SER A 11 15.60 17.96 22.89
N ARG A 12 15.56 17.89 21.56
CA ARG A 12 14.73 18.77 20.73
C ARG A 12 13.28 18.27 20.83
N PRO A 13 12.34 19.02 21.42
CA PRO A 13 10.93 18.65 21.38
C PRO A 13 10.42 18.99 19.97
N GLY A 14 10.09 17.98 19.18
CA GLY A 14 9.61 18.17 17.80
C GLY A 14 10.46 17.49 16.73
N ALA A 15 11.09 16.35 17.03
CA ALA A 15 11.53 15.44 15.99
C ALA A 15 10.28 14.92 15.25
N GLN A 16 10.10 15.35 13.99
CA GLN A 16 9.13 14.77 13.07
C GLN A 16 9.32 13.25 13.09
N PRO A 17 8.31 12.43 13.44
CA PRO A 17 8.52 11.01 13.67
C PRO A 17 8.91 10.23 12.40
N TYR A 18 8.80 10.85 11.22
CA TYR A 18 9.24 10.26 9.96
C TYR A 18 9.76 11.36 9.04
N SER A 19 11.08 11.60 9.05
CA SER A 19 11.71 11.99 7.79
C SER A 19 11.55 10.78 6.88
N ALA A 20 10.67 10.87 5.87
CA ALA A 20 10.62 9.85 4.83
C ALA A 20 12.06 9.61 4.39
N PRO A 21 12.62 8.39 4.51
CA PRO A 21 13.86 8.10 3.85
C PRO A 21 13.66 8.53 2.40
N ALA A 22 14.62 9.23 1.81
CA ALA A 22 14.63 9.39 0.37
C ALA A 22 14.70 7.98 -0.18
N VAL A 23 13.54 7.39 -0.46
CA VAL A 23 13.41 6.03 -0.95
C VAL A 23 13.99 6.09 -2.35
N SER A 24 15.26 5.70 -2.47
CA SER A 24 15.79 5.24 -3.74
C SER A 24 14.78 4.22 -4.25
N LEU A 25 14.26 4.41 -5.47
CA LEU A 25 13.32 3.46 -6.10
C LEU A 25 13.94 2.05 -6.32
N ASP A 26 15.19 1.86 -5.90
CA ASP A 26 15.96 0.61 -5.89
C ASP A 26 15.77 -0.20 -4.58
N ASN A 27 15.03 0.33 -3.60
CA ASN A 27 14.84 -0.34 -2.32
C ASN A 27 13.72 -1.39 -2.39
N ASP A 28 14.06 -2.58 -2.90
CA ASP A 28 13.48 -3.79 -2.32
C ASP A 28 14.06 -3.92 -0.90
N ASP A 29 13.35 -3.43 0.12
CA ASP A 29 13.74 -3.59 1.52
C ASP A 29 13.76 -5.08 1.95
N GLY A 30 13.51 -6.02 1.03
CA GLY A 30 13.49 -7.46 1.23
C GLY A 30 12.27 -7.95 2.01
N ILE A 31 11.39 -7.02 2.42
CA ILE A 31 10.17 -7.34 3.15
C ILE A 31 9.12 -7.77 2.14
N SER A 32 9.01 -9.08 1.97
CA SER A 32 7.95 -9.67 1.17
C SER A 32 6.58 -9.36 1.76
N TYR A 33 5.60 -9.06 0.90
CA TYR A 33 4.19 -8.99 1.28
C TYR A 33 3.70 -10.28 1.97
N LYS A 34 4.39 -11.41 1.77
CA LYS A 34 4.17 -12.67 2.49
C LYS A 34 4.42 -12.56 3.99
N ALA A 35 5.28 -11.64 4.43
CA ALA A 35 5.59 -11.43 5.84
C ALA A 35 4.43 -10.80 6.62
N ILE A 36 3.53 -10.08 5.94
CA ILE A 36 2.30 -9.53 6.54
C ILE A 36 1.34 -10.67 6.89
N GLY A 37 1.23 -11.65 5.99
CA GLY A 37 0.34 -12.80 6.14
C GLY A 37 -1.15 -12.42 6.19
N GLY A 38 -1.99 -13.44 6.39
CA GLY A 38 -3.44 -13.28 6.49
C GLY A 38 -4.11 -12.64 5.27
N PRO A 39 -5.37 -12.18 5.41
CA PRO A 39 -6.13 -11.61 4.30
C PRO A 39 -5.47 -10.39 3.66
N THR A 40 -4.85 -9.52 4.46
CA THR A 40 -4.11 -8.34 3.94
C THR A 40 -2.92 -8.76 3.09
N GLY A 41 -2.13 -9.74 3.53
CA GLY A 41 -1.00 -10.27 2.76
C GLY A 41 -1.43 -10.91 1.43
N GLU A 42 -2.56 -11.63 1.42
CA GLU A 42 -3.12 -12.24 0.20
C GLU A 42 -3.57 -11.20 -0.82
N LEU A 43 -4.19 -10.11 -0.38
CA LEU A 43 -4.60 -9.01 -1.27
C LEU A 43 -3.39 -8.26 -1.84
N LEU A 44 -2.34 -8.07 -1.04
CA LEU A 44 -1.08 -7.47 -1.49
C LEU A 44 -0.35 -8.36 -2.51
N GLU A 45 -0.35 -9.67 -2.31
CA GLU A 45 0.18 -10.61 -3.30
C GLU A 45 -0.57 -10.54 -4.63
N GLN A 46 -1.91 -10.51 -4.58
CA GLN A 46 -2.72 -10.39 -5.78
C GLN A 46 -2.39 -9.11 -6.55
N ASN A 47 -2.25 -7.98 -5.85
CA ASN A 47 -1.84 -6.72 -6.47
C ASN A 47 -0.46 -6.83 -7.13
N ALA A 48 0.52 -7.46 -6.49
CA ALA A 48 1.84 -7.66 -7.08
C ALA A 48 1.73 -8.42 -8.41
N ARG A 49 0.98 -9.53 -8.43
CA ARG A 49 0.75 -10.32 -9.66
C ARG A 49 0.01 -9.52 -10.73
N PHE A 50 -0.99 -8.72 -10.34
CA PHE A 50 -1.71 -7.86 -11.29
C PHE A 50 -0.78 -6.83 -11.92
N PHE A 51 0.12 -6.21 -11.15
CA PHE A 51 1.07 -5.22 -11.68
C PHE A 51 2.14 -5.86 -12.57
N GLU A 52 2.62 -7.07 -12.23
CA GLU A 52 3.47 -7.87 -13.11
C GLU A 52 2.76 -8.18 -14.45
N GLN A 53 1.51 -8.61 -14.38
CA GLN A 53 0.71 -8.92 -15.58
C GLN A 53 0.41 -7.66 -16.40
N ILE A 54 0.10 -6.54 -15.77
CA ILE A 54 -0.08 -5.24 -16.45
C ILE A 54 1.18 -4.87 -17.23
N THR A 55 2.36 -5.07 -16.62
CA THR A 55 3.66 -4.81 -17.25
C THR A 55 3.89 -5.72 -18.45
N ALA A 56 3.57 -7.02 -18.32
CA ALA A 56 3.64 -7.97 -19.42
C ALA A 56 2.68 -7.59 -20.56
N ASN A 57 1.44 -7.22 -20.24
CA ASN A 57 0.42 -6.82 -21.21
C ASN A 57 0.79 -5.55 -21.97
N PHE A 58 1.45 -4.59 -21.33
CA PHE A 58 2.03 -3.44 -22.03
C PHE A 58 3.08 -3.87 -23.05
N SER A 59 3.94 -4.83 -22.70
CA SER A 59 4.96 -5.37 -23.59
C SER A 59 4.36 -6.17 -24.76
N SER A 60 3.20 -6.79 -24.56
CA SER A 60 2.45 -7.58 -25.55
C SER A 60 1.37 -6.80 -26.29
N PHE A 61 1.24 -5.48 -26.08
CA PHE A 61 0.18 -4.63 -26.65
C PHE A 61 -1.27 -5.03 -26.30
N GLN A 62 -1.48 -5.72 -25.18
CA GLN A 62 -2.78 -6.21 -24.70
C GLN A 62 -3.42 -5.25 -23.67
N ILE A 63 -3.40 -3.95 -23.93
CA ILE A 63 -3.78 -2.92 -22.93
C ILE A 63 -5.23 -3.00 -22.43
N GLN A 64 -6.14 -3.57 -23.23
CA GLN A 64 -7.55 -3.73 -22.86
C GLN A 64 -7.72 -4.67 -21.65
N GLU A 65 -6.83 -5.65 -21.50
CA GLU A 65 -6.84 -6.60 -20.38
C GLU A 65 -6.43 -5.91 -19.06
N ASN A 66 -5.70 -4.79 -19.14
CA ASN A 66 -5.25 -4.06 -17.96
C ASN A 66 -6.41 -3.37 -17.22
N ILE A 67 -7.51 -3.04 -17.91
CA ILE A 67 -8.66 -2.38 -17.26
C ILE A 67 -9.19 -3.24 -16.11
N ASN A 68 -9.40 -4.54 -16.37
CA ASN A 68 -9.90 -5.46 -15.36
C ASN A 68 -8.88 -5.67 -14.21
N LEU A 69 -7.58 -5.69 -14.53
CA LEU A 69 -6.51 -5.83 -13.53
C LEU A 69 -6.43 -4.59 -12.62
N PHE A 70 -6.52 -3.39 -13.20
CA PHE A 70 -6.56 -2.15 -12.43
C PHE A 70 -7.80 -2.05 -11.55
N CYS A 71 -8.97 -2.46 -12.04
CA CYS A 71 -10.19 -2.52 -11.23
C CYS A 71 -10.03 -3.44 -10.01
N GLN A 72 -9.52 -4.65 -10.21
CA GLN A 72 -9.27 -5.58 -9.11
C GLN A 72 -8.21 -5.04 -8.14
N ALA A 73 -7.15 -4.41 -8.63
CA ALA A 73 -6.14 -3.79 -7.78
C ALA A 73 -6.71 -2.65 -6.92
N ARG A 74 -7.60 -1.81 -7.48
CA ARG A 74 -8.34 -0.78 -6.73
C ARG A 74 -9.18 -1.40 -5.62
N ASP A 75 -9.91 -2.48 -5.93
CA ASP A 75 -10.82 -3.12 -4.98
C ASP A 75 -10.03 -3.75 -3.82
N ASN A 76 -8.91 -4.41 -4.12
CA ASN A 76 -7.98 -4.93 -3.12
C ASN A 76 -7.43 -3.82 -2.21
N LEU A 77 -6.98 -2.69 -2.77
CA LEU A 77 -6.47 -1.56 -1.98
C LEU A 77 -7.56 -0.95 -1.11
N THR A 78 -8.79 -0.83 -1.62
CA THR A 78 -9.94 -0.34 -0.86
C THR A 78 -10.23 -1.27 0.32
N GLN A 79 -10.23 -2.59 0.09
CA GLN A 79 -10.45 -3.58 1.14
C GLN A 79 -9.36 -3.54 2.22
N ILE A 80 -8.08 -3.40 1.83
CA ILE A 80 -6.97 -3.24 2.78
C ILE A 80 -7.17 -1.98 3.61
N MET A 81 -7.45 -0.82 2.98
CA MET A 81 -7.67 0.43 3.69
C MET A 81 -8.84 0.34 4.68
N ASN A 82 -9.94 -0.31 4.31
CA ASN A 82 -11.07 -0.54 5.19
C ASN A 82 -10.69 -1.44 6.38
N SER A 83 -9.96 -2.53 6.14
CA SER A 83 -9.49 -3.42 7.21
C SER A 83 -8.58 -2.71 8.23
N MET A 84 -7.85 -1.68 7.79
CA MET A 84 -7.00 -0.86 8.67
C MET A 84 -7.82 0.16 9.50
N ASN A 85 -8.98 0.58 9.01
CA ASN A 85 -9.89 1.44 9.77
C ASN A 85 -10.62 0.66 10.89
N ASP A 86 -10.84 -0.65 10.70
CA ASP A 86 -11.49 -1.56 11.66
C ASP A 86 -10.51 -2.15 12.69
N THR A 87 -9.45 -1.41 13.05
CA THR A 87 -8.35 -1.94 13.86
C THR A 87 -8.52 -1.74 15.37
N PRO A 88 -7.94 -2.64 16.20
CA PRO A 88 -7.98 -2.54 17.66
C PRO A 88 -7.33 -1.25 18.18
N GLU A 89 -7.69 -0.85 19.40
CA GLU A 89 -7.33 0.43 20.06
C GLU A 89 -5.84 0.82 19.92
N ILE A 90 -4.93 -0.17 19.95
CA ILE A 90 -3.48 0.02 19.81
C ILE A 90 -3.08 0.51 18.41
N MET A 91 -3.73 0.03 17.35
CA MET A 91 -3.43 0.45 15.99
C MET A 91 -3.98 1.85 15.69
N LYS A 92 -5.00 2.31 16.43
CA LYS A 92 -5.48 3.71 16.36
C LYS A 92 -4.45 4.73 16.86
N GLN A 93 -3.48 4.29 17.66
CA GLN A 93 -2.36 5.15 18.10
C GLN A 93 -1.25 5.25 17.06
N MET A 94 -1.24 4.37 16.04
CA MET A 94 -0.28 4.49 14.95
C MET A 94 -0.62 5.71 14.10
N PRO A 95 0.40 6.45 13.64
CA PRO A 95 0.17 7.54 12.70
C PRO A 95 -0.45 6.98 11.41
N PRO A 96 -1.32 7.77 10.74
CA PRO A 96 -1.89 7.35 9.46
C PRO A 96 -0.77 7.16 8.43
N LEU A 97 -1.00 6.26 7.46
CA LEU A 97 -0.08 6.07 6.35
C LEU A 97 0.22 7.41 5.65
N PRO A 98 1.48 7.64 5.23
CA PRO A 98 1.89 8.90 4.61
C PRO A 98 1.23 9.13 3.24
N VAL A 99 0.68 8.09 2.63
CA VAL A 99 -0.07 8.14 1.37
C VAL A 99 -1.36 7.34 1.51
N LYS A 100 -2.42 7.83 0.87
CA LYS A 100 -3.73 7.16 0.76
C LYS A 100 -4.11 7.00 -0.71
N LEU A 101 -4.94 6.00 -1.00
CA LEU A 101 -5.52 5.83 -2.32
C LEU A 101 -6.34 7.08 -2.67
N ASN A 102 -6.13 7.62 -3.88
CA ASN A 102 -6.99 8.68 -4.38
C ASN A 102 -8.26 8.05 -4.98
N GLU A 103 -9.30 7.94 -4.14
CA GLU A 103 -10.58 7.34 -4.52
C GLU A 103 -11.29 8.10 -5.65
N GLU A 104 -11.17 9.43 -5.70
CA GLU A 104 -11.78 10.23 -6.76
C GLU A 104 -11.19 9.86 -8.13
N ILE A 105 -9.86 9.85 -8.23
CA ILE A 105 -9.17 9.50 -9.47
C ILE A 105 -9.44 8.04 -9.82
N ALA A 106 -9.33 7.12 -8.84
CA ALA A 106 -9.54 5.70 -9.07
C ALA A 106 -10.98 5.40 -9.55
N ASN A 107 -11.98 6.06 -8.98
CA ASN A 107 -13.39 5.85 -9.36
C ASN A 107 -13.77 6.57 -10.66
N THR A 108 -13.05 7.61 -11.05
CA THR A 108 -13.29 8.35 -12.30
C THR A 108 -12.68 7.64 -13.50
N ILE A 109 -11.46 7.10 -13.34
CA ILE A 109 -10.71 6.50 -14.45
C ILE A 109 -11.04 5.01 -14.63
N LEU A 110 -11.33 4.29 -13.54
CA LEU A 110 -11.60 2.86 -13.59
C LEU A 110 -13.10 2.59 -13.49
N PRO A 111 -13.67 1.74 -14.35
CA PRO A 111 -15.07 1.37 -14.24
C PRO A 111 -15.35 0.68 -12.89
N ARG A 112 -16.54 0.90 -12.35
CA ARG A 112 -17.02 0.09 -11.22
C ARG A 112 -17.39 -1.28 -11.77
N MET A 113 -16.85 -2.33 -11.16
CA MET A 113 -17.30 -3.67 -11.50
C MET A 113 -18.68 -3.88 -10.89
N SER A 114 -19.71 -3.84 -11.73
CA SER A 114 -21.03 -4.32 -11.35
C SER A 114 -20.89 -5.80 -11.05
N HIS A 115 -20.98 -6.20 -9.79
CA HIS A 115 -21.20 -7.59 -9.44
C HIS A 115 -22.55 -7.98 -10.04
N HIS A 116 -22.53 -8.51 -11.26
CA HIS A 116 -23.74 -9.00 -11.90
C HIS A 116 -24.20 -10.21 -11.07
N HIS A 117 -25.08 -9.95 -10.10
CA HIS A 117 -25.82 -10.97 -9.38
C HIS A 117 -26.58 -11.76 -10.45
N GLN A 118 -26.00 -12.86 -10.90
CA GLN A 118 -26.72 -13.89 -11.60
C GLN A 118 -27.62 -14.56 -10.55
N MET A 119 -28.76 -13.94 -10.26
CA MET A 119 -29.87 -14.65 -9.62
C MET A 119 -30.42 -15.64 -10.65
N GLN A 120 -29.84 -16.84 -10.65
CA GLN A 120 -30.49 -18.03 -11.18
C GLN A 120 -31.28 -18.67 -10.03
N SER A 121 -32.60 -18.53 -10.07
CA SER A 121 -33.60 -19.57 -9.75
C SER A 121 -34.99 -19.04 -10.06
#